data_AF-A0A9E4KIL4-F1
#
_entry.id   AF-A0A9E4KIL4-F1
#
_cell.length_a   1.000
_cell.length_b   1.000
_cell.length_c   1.000
_cell.angle_alpha   90.00
_cell.angle_beta   90.00
_cell.angle_gamma   90.00
#
_symmetry.space_group_name_H-M   'P 1'
#
loop_
_entity.id
_entity.type
_entity.pdbx_description
1 polymer ?
#
loop_
_entity_poly.entity_id
_entity_poly.type
_entity_poly.pdbx_seq_one_letter_code
_entity_poly.pdbx_strand_id
1 'polypeptide(L)'
;MKNGIQPTNREVLVSERDFIVSKTDTKGRIVYANRLFMKISGYREAELLGKQHNLLRHPDMPRGVFHLLWSKIMQGEECFAYIKNLCKNGDHY
;
A
#
# COMPACT_ATOMS: atom_id res chain seq x y z
N MET A 1 11.31 9.44 0.16
CA MET A 1 11.52 8.20 0.94
C MET A 1 11.51 8.63 2.40
N LYS A 2 10.45 8.33 3.16
CA LYS A 2 10.19 9.03 4.43
C LYS A 2 10.36 8.21 5.72
N ASN A 3 10.65 6.90 5.64
CA ASN A 3 10.54 6.04 6.83
C ASN A 3 11.81 5.32 7.30
N GLY A 4 12.97 5.47 6.66
CA GLY A 4 14.21 4.79 7.10
C GLY A 4 14.17 3.26 7.04
N ILE A 5 13.03 2.66 6.69
CA ILE A 5 12.84 1.23 6.48
C ILE A 5 13.62 0.82 5.22
N GLN A 6 14.54 -0.12 5.38
CA GLN A 6 15.33 -0.69 4.29
C GLN A 6 14.66 -1.97 3.77
N PRO A 7 14.50 -2.14 2.45
CA PRO A 7 13.97 -3.37 1.88
C PRO A 7 14.84 -4.59 2.23
N THR A 8 14.22 -5.67 2.70
CA THR A 8 14.89 -6.94 3.00
C THR A 8 14.95 -7.87 1.79
N ASN A 9 14.20 -7.56 0.73
CA ASN A 9 13.92 -8.43 -0.42
C ASN A 9 13.24 -9.77 -0.08
N ARG A 10 12.72 -9.93 1.14
CA ARG A 10 11.88 -11.07 1.49
C ARG A 10 10.43 -10.81 1.09
N GLU A 11 9.82 -11.79 0.44
CA GLU A 11 8.41 -11.75 0.04
C GLU A 11 7.53 -12.31 1.17
N VAL A 12 6.41 -11.64 1.43
CA VAL A 12 5.30 -12.09 2.26
C VAL A 12 4.22 -12.61 1.32
N LEU A 13 4.05 -13.93 1.29
CA LEU A 13 3.05 -14.56 0.43
C LEU A 13 1.63 -14.19 0.88
N VAL A 14 0.85 -13.66 -0.05
CA VAL A 14 -0.58 -13.41 0.10
C VAL A 14 -1.31 -14.54 -0.62
N SER A 15 -2.18 -15.26 0.08
CA SER A 15 -2.92 -16.37 -0.52
C SER A 15 -3.87 -15.88 -1.61
N GLU A 16 -4.17 -16.71 -2.61
CA GLU A 16 -5.22 -16.41 -3.60
C GLU A 16 -6.61 -16.20 -2.98
N ARG A 17 -6.82 -16.69 -1.76
CA ARG A 17 -8.07 -16.51 -0.99
C ARG A 17 -8.04 -15.27 -0.10
N ASP A 18 -6.88 -14.64 0.05
CA ASP A 18 -6.69 -13.48 0.91
C ASP A 18 -7.11 -12.21 0.16
N PHE A 19 -8.02 -11.45 0.75
CA PHE A 19 -8.43 -10.15 0.23
C PHE A 19 -7.99 -9.04 1.18
N ILE A 20 -6.93 -8.31 0.80
CA ILE A 20 -6.46 -7.15 1.54
C ILE A 20 -7.17 -5.89 1.05
N VAL A 21 -7.63 -5.06 1.99
CA VAL A 21 -8.41 -3.87 1.67
C VAL A 21 -7.92 -2.69 2.47
N SER A 22 -7.71 -1.57 1.78
CA SER A 22 -7.57 -0.25 2.36
C SER A 22 -8.47 0.74 1.62
N LYS A 23 -9.05 1.71 2.33
CA LYS A 23 -9.79 2.83 1.73
C LYS A 23 -9.08 4.12 2.07
N THR A 24 -9.06 5.05 1.12
CA THR A 24 -8.52 6.41 1.34
C THR A 24 -9.59 7.48 1.18
N ASP A 25 -9.33 8.66 1.73
CA ASP A 25 -9.98 9.89 1.29
C ASP A 25 -9.45 10.32 -0.10
N THR A 26 -10.01 11.40 -0.65
CA THR A 26 -9.62 11.97 -1.95
C THR A 26 -8.21 12.58 -1.95
N LYS A 27 -7.57 12.69 -0.78
CA LYS A 27 -6.19 13.18 -0.60
C LYS A 27 -5.20 12.04 -0.34
N GLY A 28 -5.63 10.78 -0.49
CA GLY A 28 -4.80 9.60 -0.32
C GLY A 28 -4.51 9.20 1.13
N ARG A 29 -5.24 9.76 2.10
CA ARG A 29 -5.10 9.37 3.52
C ARG A 29 -5.96 8.16 3.81
N ILE A 30 -5.38 7.15 4.45
CA ILE A 30 -6.09 5.91 4.80
C ILE A 30 -7.17 6.23 5.84
N VAL A 31 -8.41 5.85 5.54
CA VAL A 31 -9.57 5.98 6.45
C VAL A 31 -10.07 4.62 6.94
N TYR A 32 -9.60 3.53 6.34
CA TYR A 32 -9.91 2.17 6.76
C TYR A 32 -8.85 1.20 6.22
N ALA A 33 -8.52 0.18 7.01
CA ALA A 33 -7.76 -0.98 6.58
C ALA A 33 -8.30 -2.24 7.26
N ASN A 34 -8.46 -3.33 6.51
CA ASN A 34 -8.93 -4.57 7.11
C ASN A 34 -7.82 -5.27 7.92
N ARG A 35 -8.21 -6.25 8.75
CA ARG A 35 -7.27 -6.97 9.62
C ARG A 35 -6.16 -7.68 8.86
N LEU A 36 -6.46 -8.19 7.68
CA LEU A 36 -5.51 -8.91 6.84
C LEU A 36 -4.45 -7.98 6.26
N PHE A 37 -4.85 -6.79 5.80
CA PHE A 37 -3.92 -5.74 5.39
C PHE A 37 -2.97 -5.34 6.51
N MET A 38 -3.49 -5.15 7.73
CA MET A 38 -2.64 -4.85 8.91
C MET A 38 -1.66 -5.98 9.22
N LYS A 39 -2.13 -7.24 9.15
CA LYS A 39 -1.29 -8.42 9.39
C LYS A 39 -0.16 -8.53 8.37
N ILE A 40 -0.45 -8.38 7.08
CA ILE A 40 0.53 -8.50 6.00
C ILE A 40 1.51 -7.33 6.02
N SER A 41 1.01 -6.09 6.10
CA SER A 41 1.85 -4.90 6.07
C SER A 41 2.66 -4.67 7.36
N GLY A 42 2.26 -5.30 8.47
CA GLY A 42 2.90 -5.16 9.79
C GLY A 42 2.59 -3.85 10.51
N TYR A 43 1.66 -3.04 10.00
CA TYR A 43 1.22 -1.79 10.63
C TYR A 43 -0.02 -2.02 11.49
N ARG A 44 -0.06 -1.35 12.65
CA ARG A 44 -1.27 -1.28 13.48
C ARG A 44 -2.22 -0.22 12.92
N GLU A 45 -3.51 -0.33 13.25
CA GLU A 45 -4.54 0.62 12.80
C GLU A 45 -4.17 2.08 13.10
N ALA A 46 -3.72 2.37 14.33
CA ALA A 46 -3.29 3.71 14.74
C ALA A 46 -2.09 4.26 13.93
N GLU A 47 -1.32 3.38 13.28
CA GLU A 47 -0.20 3.76 12.42
C GLU A 47 -0.62 3.96 10.96
N LEU A 48 -1.79 3.46 10.57
CA LEU A 48 -2.36 3.58 9.22
C LEU A 48 -3.34 4.74 9.12
N LEU A 49 -4.29 4.85 10.04
CA LEU A 49 -5.39 5.81 9.93
C LEU A 49 -4.87 7.26 9.89
N GLY A 50 -5.36 8.01 8.91
CA GLY A 50 -4.98 9.40 8.63
C GLY A 50 -3.61 9.58 7.95
N LYS A 51 -2.83 8.50 7.78
CA LYS A 51 -1.54 8.54 7.08
C LYS A 51 -1.73 8.42 5.58
N GLN A 52 -0.78 8.98 4.84
CA GLN A 52 -0.73 8.87 3.39
C GLN A 52 -0.47 7.42 2.97
N HIS A 53 -1.22 6.90 2.00
CA HIS A 53 -1.10 5.51 1.54
C HIS A 53 0.30 5.18 0.99
N ASN A 54 1.03 6.21 0.52
CA ASN A 54 2.43 6.08 0.11
C ASN A 54 3.41 5.61 1.20
N LEU A 55 2.95 5.50 2.46
CA LEU A 55 3.61 4.79 3.55
C LEU A 55 4.09 3.38 3.14
N LEU A 56 3.32 2.71 2.29
CA LEU A 56 3.54 1.33 1.86
C LEU A 56 4.32 1.25 0.55
N ARG A 57 4.75 2.38 -0.01
CA ARG A 57 5.38 2.38 -1.32
C ARG A 57 6.77 1.76 -1.26
N HIS A 58 6.97 0.67 -2.02
CA HIS A 58 8.30 0.10 -2.22
C HIS A 58 9.17 1.03 -3.08
N PRO A 59 10.48 1.20 -2.78
CA PRO A 59 11.38 2.04 -3.57
C PRO A 59 11.49 1.60 -5.04
N ASP A 60 11.44 0.29 -5.32
CA ASP A 60 11.43 -0.26 -6.68
C ASP A 60 10.20 0.14 -7.50
N MET A 61 9.10 0.57 -6.89
CA MET A 61 7.88 0.85 -7.65
C MET A 61 8.01 2.13 -8.49
N PRO A 62 7.88 2.04 -9.83
CA PRO A 62 8.01 3.19 -10.71
C PRO A 62 6.96 4.27 -10.39
N ARG A 63 7.36 5.54 -10.49
CA ARG A 63 6.43 6.67 -10.30
C ARG A 63 5.27 6.66 -11.30
N GLY A 64 5.49 6.15 -12.52
CA GLY A 64 4.47 6.06 -13.56
C GLY A 64 3.26 5.22 -13.18
N VAL A 65 3.44 4.15 -12.40
CA VAL A 65 2.33 3.29 -11.97
C VAL A 65 1.36 4.06 -11.07
N PHE A 66 1.88 4.85 -10.14
CA PHE A 66 1.04 5.70 -9.28
C PHE A 66 0.42 6.87 -10.05
N HIS A 67 1.10 7.40 -11.07
CA HIS A 67 0.51 8.40 -11.95
C HIS A 67 -0.70 7.84 -12.69
N LEU A 68 -0.60 6.63 -13.25
CA LEU A 68 -1.72 5.92 -13.87
C LEU A 68 -2.88 5.70 -12.88
N LEU A 69 -2.58 5.19 -11.68
CA LEU A 69 -3.56 4.96 -10.62
C LEU A 69 -4.37 6.22 -10.30
N TRP A 70 -3.68 7.34 -10.03
CA TRP A 70 -4.34 8.60 -9.67
C TRP A 70 -5.08 9.21 -10.85
N SER A 71 -4.54 9.12 -12.06
CA SER A 71 -5.22 9.62 -13.27
C SER A 71 -6.56 8.92 -13.48
N LYS A 72 -6.62 7.59 -13.30
CA LYS A 72 -7.86 6.80 -13.42
C LYS A 72 -8.87 7.11 -12.32
N ILE A 73 -8.44 7.12 -11.06
CA ILE A 73 -9.34 7.40 -9.93
C ILE A 73 -9.94 8.80 -10.03
N MET A 74 -9.16 9.81 -10.45
CA MET A 74 -9.67 11.18 -10.62
C MET A 74 -10.69 11.33 -11.76
N GLN A 75 -10.72 10.38 -12.70
CA GLN A 75 -11.71 10.29 -13.77
C GLN A 75 -12.94 9.46 -13.36
N GLY A 76 -12.98 8.91 -12.14
CA GLY A 76 -14.03 8.01 -11.70
C GLY A 76 -13.91 6.60 -12.27
N GLU A 77 -12.74 6.24 -12.81
CA GLU A 77 -12.47 4.94 -13.42
C GLU A 77 -11.73 4.00 -12.45
N GLU A 78 -11.92 2.70 -12.67
CA GLU A 78 -11.16 1.66 -11.96
C GLU A 78 -9.72 1.57 -12.49
N CYS A 79 -8.81 1.11 -11.63
CA CYS A 79 -7.42 0.86 -11.99
C CYS A 79 -6.98 -0.52 -11.51
N PHE A 80 -6.45 -1.30 -12.43
CA PHE A 80 -5.85 -2.60 -12.18
C PHE A 80 -4.35 -2.50 -12.49
N ALA A 81 -3.51 -2.69 -11.47
CA ALA A 81 -2.07 -2.58 -11.60
C ALA A 81 -1.36 -3.50 -10.62
N TYR A 82 -0.19 -4.00 -11.02
CA TYR A 82 0.71 -4.70 -10.11
C TYR A 82 1.48 -3.68 -9.27
N ILE A 83 1.41 -3.83 -7.95
CA ILE A 83 2.08 -2.94 -6.99
C ILE A 83 2.82 -3.78 -5.98
N LYS A 84 4.14 -3.61 -5.91
CA LYS A 84 4.98 -4.08 -4.81
C LYS A 84 4.88 -3.09 -3.66
N ASN A 85 4.37 -3.53 -2.52
CA ASN A 85 4.29 -2.74 -1.30
C ASN A 85 5.41 -3.12 -0.32
N LEU A 86 5.80 -2.19 0.54
CA LEU A 86 6.82 -2.34 1.56
C LEU A 86 6.15 -2.45 2.94
N CYS A 87 6.39 -3.58 3.60
CA CYS A 87 5.99 -3.81 4.98
C CYS A 87 6.80 -2.95 5.95
N LYS A 88 6.28 -2.78 7.16
CA LYS A 88 6.94 -2.04 8.24
C LYS A 88 8.32 -2.59 8.60
N ASN A 89 8.52 -3.91 8.45
CA ASN A 89 9.77 -4.60 8.73
C ASN A 89 10.75 -4.63 7.54
N GLY A 90 10.37 -4.06 6.39
CA GLY A 90 11.18 -4.05 5.18
C GLY A 90 10.91 -5.19 4.20
N ASP A 91 10.08 -6.17 4.55
CA ASP A 91 9.62 -7.19 3.61
C ASP A 91 8.66 -6.58 2.56
N HIS A 92 8.27 -7.35 1.55
CA HIS A 92 7.34 -6.88 0.51
C HIS A 92 6.25 -7.89 0.19
N TYR A 93 5.15 -7.39 -0.36
CA TYR A 93 4.03 -8.16 -0.90
C TYR A 93 3.42 -7.44 -2.11
#